data_AF-W1WN46-F1
#
_entry.id   AF-W1WN46-F1
#
_cell.length_a   1.000
_cell.length_b   1.000
_cell.length_c   1.000
_cell.angle_alpha   90.00
_cell.angle_beta   90.00
_cell.angle_gamma   90.00
#
_symmetry.space_group_name_H-M   'P 1'
#
loop_
_entity.id
_entity.type
_entity.pdbx_description
1 polymer ?
#
loop_
_entity_poly.entity_id
_entity_poly.type
_entity_poly.pdbx_seq_one_letter_code
_entity_poly.pdbx_strand_id
1 'polypeptide(L)'
;MRARNKFLLSAVMMTLLSSTMAMPSTWAAAGLNSDGRIFATTADSKFESTGNTTANGVVASDGGQVTIGSLDTPDASQLPKRYRQPAFITGMLNNSSIQVDGGVMDVTTAPWKSPYPVAFAYNSKINLGVDDAGTVKHKVFNMQGDVLVSDKMMPPHQEQQPSVINIGLGRAHNSPNQFSGKAVNTLEDKGGEINMTFDGGMWSHDYMGGLESFKIDGKTERSSINNLTGTRTREGFSRIAQDSRSDIHVNKLDGHINVIYDMSDSTGLNFAKQGSKKNGLDPADIEGGNFIVKSAAAGSGVHGYVTGDHLDTSSESNVNKILDNLAHKFYYENYVKGERNLSGTVSIASKGIVSSYKKALTT
;
A
#
# COMPACT_ATOMS: atom_id res chain seq x y z
N MET A 1 -67.34 3.20 24.12
CA MET A 1 -66.76 2.96 22.79
C MET A 1 -65.34 3.51 22.77
N ARG A 2 -64.33 2.63 22.71
CA ARG A 2 -62.89 2.98 22.72
C ARG A 2 -62.46 3.43 21.33
N ALA A 3 -61.97 4.66 21.21
CA ALA A 3 -61.25 5.11 20.02
C ALA A 3 -59.85 4.47 20.00
N ARG A 4 -59.51 3.78 18.90
CA ARG A 4 -58.15 3.33 18.60
C ARG A 4 -57.65 4.10 17.38
N ASN A 5 -56.51 4.76 17.57
CA ASN A 5 -55.68 5.36 16.53
C ASN A 5 -55.35 4.34 15.42
N LYS A 6 -55.51 4.76 14.17
CA LYS A 6 -54.77 4.20 13.02
C LYS A 6 -53.99 5.35 12.40
N PHE A 7 -52.69 5.41 12.71
CA PHE A 7 -51.72 6.15 11.91
C PHE A 7 -51.53 5.37 10.60
N LEU A 8 -51.95 5.93 9.47
CA LEU A 8 -51.42 5.58 8.16
C LEU A 8 -50.34 6.61 7.83
N LEU A 9 -49.07 6.18 7.86
CA LEU A 9 -47.97 6.90 7.23
C LEU A 9 -48.16 6.76 5.72
N SER A 10 -48.53 7.86 5.05
CA SER A 10 -48.46 7.97 3.61
C SER A 10 -46.99 8.07 3.20
N ALA A 11 -46.47 7.03 2.55
CA ALA A 11 -45.19 7.07 1.88
C ALA A 11 -45.27 8.05 0.69
N VAL A 12 -44.61 9.20 0.79
CA VAL A 12 -44.38 10.07 -0.36
C VAL A 12 -43.18 9.51 -1.11
N MET A 13 -43.47 8.76 -2.15
CA MET A 13 -42.54 8.32 -3.17
C MET A 13 -42.17 9.54 -4.01
N MET A 14 -40.98 10.11 -3.80
CA MET A 14 -40.51 11.23 -4.61
C MET A 14 -39.81 10.68 -5.85
N THR A 15 -40.57 10.57 -6.93
CA THR A 15 -40.07 10.30 -8.28
C THR A 15 -39.30 11.53 -8.76
N LEU A 16 -37.97 11.49 -8.75
CA LEU A 16 -37.15 12.48 -9.43
C LEU A 16 -37.18 12.17 -10.93
N LEU A 17 -38.10 12.82 -11.64
CA LEU A 17 -38.07 12.92 -13.09
C LEU A 17 -36.88 13.78 -13.52
N SER A 18 -36.07 13.22 -14.40
CA SER A 18 -34.91 13.84 -15.03
C SER A 18 -35.29 15.08 -15.85
N SER A 19 -34.67 16.20 -15.53
CA SER A 19 -34.35 17.23 -16.51
C SER A 19 -32.85 17.50 -16.40
N THR A 20 -32.11 17.03 -17.40
CA THR A 20 -30.74 17.46 -17.68
C THR A 20 -30.75 18.94 -18.01
N MET A 21 -30.63 19.79 -17.00
CA MET A 21 -30.09 21.13 -17.20
C MET A 21 -28.58 21.00 -17.15
N ALA A 22 -27.93 21.08 -18.31
CA ALA A 22 -26.52 21.38 -18.37
C ALA A 22 -26.32 22.77 -17.74
N MET A 23 -25.84 22.80 -16.50
CA MET A 23 -25.40 24.02 -15.83
C MET A 23 -23.90 24.15 -16.08
N PRO A 24 -23.44 25.01 -17.02
CA PRO A 24 -22.03 25.35 -17.06
C PRO A 24 -21.77 26.34 -15.92
N SER A 25 -21.44 25.82 -14.75
CA SER A 25 -20.83 26.62 -13.68
C SER A 25 -19.58 25.90 -13.21
N THR A 26 -18.53 25.91 -14.03
CA THR A 26 -17.20 25.47 -13.62
C THR A 26 -16.57 26.56 -12.75
N TRP A 27 -17.03 26.67 -11.51
CA TRP A 27 -16.25 27.36 -10.49
C TRP A 27 -15.20 26.39 -9.96
N ALA A 28 -13.93 26.78 -10.03
CA ALA A 28 -12.86 26.06 -9.36
C ALA A 28 -13.13 26.08 -7.85
N ALA A 29 -13.16 24.90 -7.24
CA ALA A 29 -13.37 24.68 -5.82
C ALA A 29 -12.15 23.92 -5.26
N ALA A 30 -11.12 24.69 -4.90
CA ALA A 30 -9.91 24.21 -4.28
C ALA A 30 -9.50 25.08 -3.08
N GLY A 31 -8.84 24.49 -2.08
CA GLY A 31 -8.34 25.24 -0.93
C GLY A 31 -8.16 24.38 0.32
N LEU A 32 -7.99 25.07 1.45
CA LEU A 32 -8.00 24.49 2.79
C LEU A 32 -9.36 24.80 3.44
N ASN A 33 -10.12 23.78 3.85
CA ASN A 33 -11.42 23.99 4.50
C ASN A 33 -11.27 24.23 6.02
N SER A 34 -12.38 24.56 6.68
CA SER A 34 -12.41 24.81 8.14
C SER A 34 -12.04 23.60 9.00
N ASP A 35 -12.13 22.40 8.45
CA ASP A 35 -11.69 21.16 9.09
C ASP A 35 -10.19 20.91 8.88
N GLY A 36 -9.43 21.86 8.30
CA GLY A 36 -8.00 21.74 8.03
C GLY A 36 -7.66 20.78 6.89
N ARG A 37 -8.60 20.51 5.98
CA ARG A 37 -8.39 19.59 4.85
C ARG A 37 -8.14 20.32 3.55
N ILE A 38 -7.23 19.78 2.76
CA ILE A 38 -6.96 20.24 1.41
C ILE A 38 -7.97 19.58 0.47
N PHE A 39 -8.54 20.36 -0.45
CA PHE A 39 -9.47 19.85 -1.44
C PHE A 39 -9.27 20.48 -2.82
N ALA A 40 -9.62 19.73 -3.87
CA ALA A 40 -9.86 20.19 -5.24
C ALA A 40 -10.97 19.33 -5.83
N THR A 41 -12.13 19.91 -6.21
CA THR A 41 -13.38 19.12 -6.41
C THR A 41 -14.10 19.36 -7.74
N THR A 42 -13.44 19.98 -8.71
CA THR A 42 -13.94 20.14 -10.08
C THR A 42 -12.77 20.07 -11.06
N ALA A 43 -13.03 19.86 -12.36
CA ALA A 43 -11.98 19.71 -13.37
C ALA A 43 -11.00 20.91 -13.46
N ASP A 44 -11.49 22.11 -13.17
CA ASP A 44 -10.68 23.35 -13.15
C ASP A 44 -10.05 23.65 -11.77
N SER A 45 -10.32 22.81 -10.76
CA SER A 45 -9.80 22.97 -9.40
C SER A 45 -8.36 22.50 -9.32
N LYS A 46 -7.47 23.42 -8.93
CA LYS A 46 -6.06 23.11 -8.67
C LYS A 46 -5.65 23.63 -7.30
N PHE A 47 -5.02 22.78 -6.51
CA PHE A 47 -4.34 23.16 -5.27
C PHE A 47 -2.86 22.81 -5.39
N GLU A 48 -1.99 23.77 -5.12
CA GLU A 48 -0.54 23.55 -5.12
C GLU A 48 0.08 24.10 -3.85
N SER A 49 0.89 23.28 -3.18
CA SER A 49 1.77 23.69 -2.09
C SER A 49 3.15 23.09 -2.32
N THR A 50 4.17 23.93 -2.44
CA THR A 50 5.55 23.47 -2.73
C THR A 50 6.37 23.17 -1.47
N GLY A 51 5.89 23.60 -0.31
CA GLY A 51 6.55 23.43 0.99
C GLY A 51 5.93 22.35 1.87
N ASN A 52 6.34 22.35 3.14
CA ASN A 52 5.76 21.48 4.17
C ASN A 52 4.33 21.89 4.47
N THR A 53 3.44 20.92 4.45
CA THR A 53 2.02 21.12 4.61
C THR A 53 1.49 20.13 5.63
N THR A 54 0.96 20.64 6.75
CA THR A 54 0.23 19.83 7.71
C THR A 54 -1.26 19.97 7.41
N ALA A 55 -1.95 18.84 7.20
CA ALA A 55 -3.37 18.86 6.87
C ALA A 55 -4.10 17.66 7.46
N ASN A 56 -5.39 17.84 7.75
CA ASN A 56 -6.28 16.82 8.30
C ASN A 56 -6.77 15.80 7.25
N GLY A 57 -6.19 15.85 6.05
CA GLY A 57 -6.52 15.01 4.90
C GLY A 57 -6.47 15.79 3.58
N VAL A 58 -6.42 15.05 2.48
CA VAL A 58 -6.35 15.56 1.11
C VAL A 58 -7.42 14.89 0.27
N VAL A 59 -8.19 15.68 -0.46
CA VAL A 59 -9.19 15.18 -1.39
C VAL A 59 -9.01 15.80 -2.77
N ALA A 60 -8.92 14.95 -3.79
CA ALA A 60 -9.13 15.35 -5.17
C ALA A 60 -10.36 14.61 -5.69
N SER A 61 -11.28 15.33 -6.30
CA SER A 61 -12.44 14.71 -6.91
C SER A 61 -12.94 15.42 -8.16
N ASP A 62 -13.68 14.72 -8.99
CA ASP A 62 -14.35 15.23 -10.19
C ASP A 62 -13.37 15.98 -11.13
N GLY A 63 -12.20 15.37 -11.36
CA GLY A 63 -11.12 15.95 -12.18
C GLY A 63 -10.23 16.99 -11.47
N GLY A 64 -10.47 17.26 -10.18
CA GLY A 64 -9.64 18.13 -9.36
C GLY A 64 -8.20 17.62 -9.22
N GLN A 65 -7.27 18.55 -9.07
CA GLN A 65 -5.83 18.28 -9.04
C GLN A 65 -5.19 18.88 -7.79
N VAL A 66 -4.44 18.07 -7.05
CA VAL A 66 -3.71 18.49 -5.85
C VAL A 66 -2.23 18.12 -5.98
N THR A 67 -1.34 19.07 -5.74
CA THR A 67 0.11 18.86 -5.69
C THR A 67 0.67 19.38 -4.37
N ILE A 68 1.38 18.52 -3.62
CA ILE A 68 1.93 18.83 -2.31
C ILE A 68 3.41 18.42 -2.25
N GLY A 69 4.27 19.36 -1.87
CA GLY A 69 5.71 19.17 -1.80
C GLY A 69 6.16 18.30 -0.62
N SER A 70 5.48 18.42 0.53
CA SER A 70 5.61 17.53 1.69
C SER A 70 4.32 17.56 2.51
N LEU A 71 3.73 16.40 2.80
CA LEU A 71 2.46 16.26 3.54
C LEU A 71 2.68 15.55 4.87
N ASP A 72 2.33 16.21 5.96
CA ASP A 72 2.45 15.66 7.31
C ASP A 72 1.07 15.49 7.97
N THR A 73 0.87 14.36 8.65
CA THR A 73 -0.27 14.22 9.58
C THR A 73 -0.07 15.17 10.77
N PRO A 74 -1.11 15.89 11.22
CA PRO A 74 -0.97 16.82 12.33
C PRO A 74 -0.77 16.12 13.66
N ASP A 75 -0.33 16.88 14.66
CA ASP A 75 -0.28 16.40 16.03
C ASP A 75 -1.68 16.29 16.68
N ALA A 76 -1.72 15.78 17.92
CA ALA A 76 -2.94 15.54 18.68
C ALA A 76 -3.81 16.76 18.97
N SER A 77 -3.25 17.95 18.89
CA SER A 77 -3.96 19.17 19.21
C SER A 77 -4.88 19.65 18.08
N GLN A 78 -4.75 19.07 16.87
CA GLN A 78 -5.37 19.61 15.65
C GLN A 78 -6.41 18.66 15.00
N LEU A 79 -6.77 17.56 15.66
CA LEU A 79 -7.71 16.58 15.13
C LEU A 79 -9.14 17.11 14.98
N PRO A 80 -9.79 16.87 13.82
CA PRO A 80 -11.21 17.14 13.68
C PRO A 80 -12.01 16.16 14.55
N LYS A 81 -13.04 16.66 15.25
CA LYS A 81 -13.90 15.85 16.14
C LYS A 81 -14.59 14.66 15.46
N ARG A 82 -14.66 14.64 14.12
CA ARG A 82 -15.19 13.54 13.31
C ARG A 82 -14.41 13.41 12.00
N TYR A 83 -13.74 12.28 11.83
CA TYR A 83 -13.17 11.89 10.54
C TYR A 83 -14.29 11.26 9.67
N ARG A 84 -14.57 11.83 8.50
CA ARG A 84 -15.73 11.46 7.65
C ARG A 84 -15.35 11.08 6.22
N GLN A 85 -14.08 10.81 5.95
CA GLN A 85 -13.59 10.55 4.60
C GLN A 85 -13.16 9.09 4.42
N PRO A 86 -13.15 8.59 3.18
CA PRO A 86 -12.78 7.22 2.90
C PRO A 86 -11.29 6.92 3.13
N ALA A 87 -10.39 7.92 3.12
CA ALA A 87 -8.96 7.77 3.47
C ALA A 87 -8.28 9.13 3.71
N PHE A 88 -7.10 9.14 4.36
CA PHE A 88 -6.33 10.38 4.60
C PHE A 88 -5.99 11.11 3.31
N ILE A 89 -5.58 10.38 2.29
CA ILE A 89 -5.45 10.86 0.91
C ILE A 89 -6.52 10.16 0.07
N THR A 90 -7.43 10.93 -0.50
CA THR A 90 -8.58 10.41 -1.24
C THR A 90 -8.62 11.00 -2.64
N GLY A 91 -8.39 10.17 -3.65
CA GLY A 91 -8.69 10.49 -5.04
C GLY A 91 -9.99 9.80 -5.44
N MET A 92 -10.95 10.53 -6.00
CA MET A 92 -12.17 9.90 -6.50
C MET A 92 -12.80 10.60 -7.71
N LEU A 93 -13.32 9.85 -8.67
CA LEU A 93 -14.17 10.34 -9.78
C LEU A 93 -13.44 11.21 -10.83
N ASN A 94 -13.87 11.01 -12.08
CA ASN A 94 -13.51 11.79 -13.28
C ASN A 94 -12.02 12.10 -13.42
N ASN A 95 -11.16 11.10 -13.23
CA ASN A 95 -9.70 11.21 -13.37
C ASN A 95 -9.06 12.32 -12.53
N SER A 96 -9.56 12.53 -11.31
CA SER A 96 -8.89 13.41 -10.34
C SER A 96 -7.47 12.93 -10.03
N SER A 97 -6.58 13.84 -9.64
CA SER A 97 -5.17 13.52 -9.39
C SER A 97 -4.59 14.13 -8.13
N ILE A 98 -3.76 13.37 -7.42
CA ILE A 98 -3.01 13.82 -6.25
C ILE A 98 -1.53 13.47 -6.41
N GLN A 99 -0.66 14.45 -6.21
CA GLN A 99 0.79 14.30 -6.14
C GLN A 99 1.28 14.69 -4.74
N VAL A 100 1.95 13.79 -4.04
CA VAL A 100 2.62 14.04 -2.76
C VAL A 100 4.08 13.65 -2.90
N ASP A 101 4.99 14.62 -2.94
CA ASP A 101 6.41 14.34 -3.19
C ASP A 101 7.16 13.79 -1.96
N GLY A 102 6.67 14.06 -0.74
CA GLY A 102 7.34 13.78 0.52
C GLY A 102 6.41 13.96 1.72
N GLY A 103 6.96 13.84 2.93
CA GLY A 103 6.28 14.03 4.21
C GLY A 103 6.13 12.76 5.04
N VAL A 104 5.59 12.91 6.24
CA VAL A 104 5.38 11.83 7.21
C VAL A 104 3.89 11.71 7.52
N MET A 105 3.31 10.59 7.09
CA MET A 105 1.90 10.29 7.23
C MET A 105 1.72 9.06 8.10
N ASP A 106 1.05 9.20 9.24
CA ASP A 106 0.70 8.07 10.11
C ASP A 106 -0.77 8.14 10.52
N VAL A 107 -1.55 7.17 10.04
CA VAL A 107 -2.99 7.03 10.36
C VAL A 107 -3.27 5.89 11.33
N THR A 108 -2.23 5.31 11.94
CA THR A 108 -2.30 4.09 12.75
C THR A 108 -2.12 4.36 14.24
N THR A 109 -1.35 5.40 14.57
CA THR A 109 -1.05 5.75 15.96
C THR A 109 -2.00 6.79 16.51
N ALA A 110 -2.28 6.70 17.81
CA ALA A 110 -2.97 7.79 18.51
C ALA A 110 -2.11 9.05 18.37
N PRO A 111 -2.72 10.18 18.04
CA PRO A 111 -4.15 10.49 18.19
C PRO A 111 -4.95 10.25 16.88
N TRP A 112 -4.26 10.03 15.76
CA TRP A 112 -4.75 9.90 14.38
C TRP A 112 -5.11 8.46 13.98
N LYS A 113 -5.51 7.61 14.93
CA LYS A 113 -5.95 6.24 14.62
C LYS A 113 -7.22 6.28 13.77
N SER A 114 -7.03 6.17 12.47
CA SER A 114 -8.08 6.27 11.46
C SER A 114 -8.74 4.91 11.28
N PRO A 115 -10.08 4.84 11.16
CA PRO A 115 -10.76 3.63 10.71
C PRO A 115 -10.70 3.47 9.18
N TYR A 116 -9.79 4.17 8.50
CA TYR A 116 -9.65 4.24 7.06
C TYR A 116 -8.16 4.13 6.65
N PRO A 117 -7.87 3.64 5.43
CA PRO A 117 -6.52 3.58 4.88
C PRO A 117 -5.87 4.97 4.79
N VAL A 118 -4.55 4.99 4.60
CA VAL A 118 -3.80 6.23 4.38
C VAL A 118 -4.06 6.81 3.00
N ALA A 119 -4.25 5.96 1.99
CA ALA A 119 -4.59 6.39 0.63
C ALA A 119 -5.68 5.51 0.02
N PHE A 120 -6.62 6.14 -0.69
CA PHE A 120 -7.70 5.47 -1.42
C PHE A 120 -7.88 6.11 -2.80
N ALA A 121 -7.95 5.28 -3.84
CA ALA A 121 -8.18 5.70 -5.22
C ALA A 121 -9.36 4.96 -5.87
N TYR A 122 -10.22 5.75 -6.54
CA TYR A 122 -11.29 5.25 -7.41
C TYR A 122 -11.53 6.23 -8.57
N ASN A 123 -11.33 5.81 -9.82
CA ASN A 123 -11.36 6.70 -10.99
C ASN A 123 -10.46 7.93 -10.83
N SER A 124 -9.24 7.70 -10.31
CA SER A 124 -8.29 8.74 -9.93
C SER A 124 -6.86 8.23 -10.00
N LYS A 125 -5.89 9.15 -10.06
CA LYS A 125 -4.46 8.84 -9.93
C LYS A 125 -3.87 9.47 -8.67
N ILE A 126 -3.14 8.70 -7.87
CA ILE A 126 -2.40 9.18 -6.70
C ILE A 126 -0.94 8.79 -6.84
N ASN A 127 -0.04 9.76 -6.75
CA ASN A 127 1.40 9.57 -6.76
C ASN A 127 1.97 9.95 -5.39
N LEU A 128 2.68 9.01 -4.76
CA LEU A 128 3.21 9.14 -3.41
C LEU A 128 4.73 8.91 -3.42
N GLY A 129 5.53 9.95 -3.21
CA GLY A 129 7.00 9.89 -3.25
C GLY A 129 7.59 9.60 -4.64
N VAL A 130 6.77 9.63 -5.69
CA VAL A 130 7.11 9.33 -7.09
C VAL A 130 6.41 10.32 -8.01
N ASP A 131 6.94 10.55 -9.22
CA ASP A 131 6.23 11.30 -10.26
C ASP A 131 5.46 10.40 -11.24
N ASP A 132 4.78 11.03 -12.21
CA ASP A 132 4.01 10.33 -13.24
C ASP A 132 4.84 9.41 -14.13
N ALA A 133 6.15 9.65 -14.25
CA ALA A 133 7.07 8.81 -15.01
C ALA A 133 7.59 7.61 -14.20
N GLY A 134 7.23 7.51 -12.91
CA GLY A 134 7.75 6.49 -12.01
C GLY A 134 9.09 6.86 -11.37
N THR A 135 9.54 8.11 -11.48
CA THR A 135 10.79 8.60 -10.89
C THR A 135 10.59 8.95 -9.43
N VAL A 136 11.41 8.37 -8.56
CA VAL A 136 11.35 8.61 -7.11
C VAL A 136 11.80 10.04 -6.78
N LYS A 137 11.10 10.71 -5.87
CA LYS A 137 11.33 12.14 -5.56
C LYS A 137 12.51 12.42 -4.62
N HIS A 138 13.04 11.39 -3.94
CA HIS A 138 14.16 11.48 -2.99
C HIS A 138 13.98 12.53 -1.86
N LYS A 139 12.73 12.85 -1.51
CA LYS A 139 12.40 13.60 -0.30
C LYS A 139 12.18 12.64 0.87
N VAL A 140 12.25 13.16 2.09
CA VAL A 140 11.80 12.41 3.28
C VAL A 140 10.35 12.00 3.01
N PHE A 141 10.10 10.69 2.99
CA PHE A 141 8.77 10.16 2.73
C PHE A 141 8.56 8.92 3.59
N ASN A 142 7.67 9.01 4.57
CA ASN A 142 7.32 7.89 5.44
C ASN A 142 5.80 7.79 5.58
N MET A 143 5.28 6.58 5.44
CA MET A 143 3.84 6.33 5.42
C MET A 143 3.50 5.11 6.28
N GLN A 144 2.54 5.26 7.18
CA GLN A 144 1.99 4.18 8.00
C GLN A 144 0.47 4.13 7.84
N GLY A 145 -0.04 3.00 7.36
CA GLY A 145 -1.45 2.75 7.06
C GLY A 145 -1.61 2.04 5.71
N ASP A 146 -2.68 1.26 5.52
CA ASP A 146 -2.91 0.53 4.27
C ASP A 146 -3.23 1.49 3.11
N VAL A 147 -2.92 1.11 1.87
CA VAL A 147 -3.36 1.79 0.64
C VAL A 147 -4.36 0.92 -0.12
N LEU A 148 -5.35 1.56 -0.77
CA LEU A 148 -6.48 0.86 -1.36
C LEU A 148 -6.87 1.40 -2.75
N VAL A 149 -6.99 0.49 -3.71
CA VAL A 149 -7.69 0.72 -4.99
C VAL A 149 -8.97 -0.13 -4.99
N SER A 150 -10.14 0.52 -5.01
CA SER A 150 -11.43 -0.17 -4.87
C SER A 150 -12.62 0.63 -5.38
N ASP A 151 -13.61 -0.06 -5.96
CA ASP A 151 -14.95 0.47 -6.24
C ASP A 151 -15.92 0.23 -5.07
N LYS A 152 -15.48 -0.48 -4.03
CA LYS A 152 -16.34 -0.81 -2.89
C LYS A 152 -16.74 0.48 -2.19
N MET A 153 -18.02 0.53 -1.81
CA MET A 153 -18.66 1.67 -1.14
C MET A 153 -18.74 2.95 -2.00
N MET A 154 -18.39 2.88 -3.29
CA MET A 154 -18.57 3.98 -4.24
C MET A 154 -20.00 4.01 -4.81
N PRO A 155 -20.48 5.17 -5.29
CA PRO A 155 -21.81 5.28 -5.88
C PRO A 155 -22.02 4.28 -7.03
N PRO A 156 -23.19 3.62 -7.10
CA PRO A 156 -23.50 2.72 -8.22
C PRO A 156 -23.60 3.52 -9.53
N HIS A 157 -23.36 2.84 -10.66
CA HIS A 157 -23.50 3.36 -12.04
C HIS A 157 -22.45 4.37 -12.51
N GLN A 158 -21.34 4.54 -11.78
CA GLN A 158 -20.18 5.24 -12.31
C GLN A 158 -19.46 4.37 -13.35
N GLU A 159 -19.10 4.96 -14.48
CA GLU A 159 -18.24 4.28 -15.47
C GLU A 159 -16.85 4.09 -14.85
N GLN A 160 -16.34 2.87 -14.87
CA GLN A 160 -15.02 2.57 -14.33
C GLN A 160 -13.94 3.20 -15.21
N GLN A 161 -13.11 4.03 -14.61
CA GLN A 161 -11.91 4.62 -15.18
C GLN A 161 -10.66 4.06 -14.48
N PRO A 162 -9.45 4.27 -15.03
CA PRO A 162 -8.23 3.88 -14.34
C PRO A 162 -8.18 4.40 -12.91
N SER A 163 -7.87 3.51 -11.96
CA SER A 163 -7.73 3.84 -10.54
C SER A 163 -6.33 3.46 -10.12
N VAL A 164 -5.44 4.44 -9.99
CA VAL A 164 -3.99 4.20 -9.93
C VAL A 164 -3.41 4.79 -8.65
N ILE A 165 -2.62 4.00 -7.93
CA ILE A 165 -1.73 4.48 -6.88
C ILE A 165 -0.29 4.11 -7.25
N ASN A 166 0.58 5.11 -7.36
CA ASN A 166 2.01 4.93 -7.57
C ASN A 166 2.77 5.30 -6.29
N ILE A 167 3.69 4.45 -5.85
CA ILE A 167 4.48 4.64 -4.62
C ILE A 167 5.97 4.58 -4.95
N GLY A 168 6.72 5.61 -4.57
CA GLY A 168 8.17 5.70 -4.70
C GLY A 168 8.86 5.61 -3.35
N LEU A 169 9.70 4.58 -3.18
CA LEU A 169 10.45 4.32 -1.95
C LEU A 169 11.94 4.49 -2.20
N GLY A 170 12.38 5.74 -2.01
CA GLY A 170 13.76 6.16 -2.21
C GLY A 170 14.59 6.23 -0.93
N ARG A 171 15.60 7.08 -1.00
CA ARG A 171 16.36 7.58 0.15
C ARG A 171 16.34 9.10 0.19
N ALA A 172 16.19 9.63 1.39
CA ALA A 172 16.45 11.03 1.70
C ALA A 172 17.70 11.08 2.59
N HIS A 173 18.78 11.65 2.07
CA HIS A 173 20.10 11.56 2.68
C HIS A 173 20.49 10.09 2.95
N ASN A 174 20.83 9.75 4.20
CA ASN A 174 21.23 8.39 4.59
C ASN A 174 20.06 7.53 5.10
N SER A 175 18.86 8.09 5.19
CA SER A 175 17.68 7.42 5.73
C SER A 175 16.80 6.86 4.59
N PRO A 176 16.47 5.57 4.63
CA PRO A 176 15.52 4.99 3.68
C PRO A 176 14.11 5.53 3.95
N ASN A 177 13.36 5.83 2.88
CA ASN A 177 11.93 6.08 2.97
C ASN A 177 11.20 4.79 3.31
N GLN A 178 10.17 4.87 4.15
CA GLN A 178 9.47 3.69 4.66
C GLN A 178 7.97 3.75 4.37
N PHE A 179 7.44 2.65 3.83
CA PHE A 179 6.01 2.38 3.83
C PHE A 179 5.73 1.22 4.78
N SER A 180 4.82 1.38 5.74
CA SER A 180 4.31 0.32 6.60
C SER A 180 2.81 0.18 6.37
N GLY A 181 2.37 -0.98 5.86
CA GLY A 181 0.98 -1.20 5.48
C GLY A 181 0.83 -2.22 4.35
N LYS A 182 -0.41 -2.51 3.99
CA LYS A 182 -0.77 -3.33 2.82
C LYS A 182 -1.11 -2.48 1.62
N ALA A 183 -0.94 -3.06 0.44
CA ALA A 183 -1.30 -2.46 -0.83
C ALA A 183 -2.37 -3.29 -1.51
N VAL A 184 -3.64 -2.99 -1.23
CA VAL A 184 -4.78 -3.81 -1.66
C VAL A 184 -5.42 -3.23 -2.92
N ASN A 185 -5.52 -4.05 -3.96
CA ASN A 185 -6.20 -3.70 -5.21
C ASN A 185 -7.33 -4.71 -5.48
N THR A 186 -8.57 -4.23 -5.39
CA THR A 186 -9.77 -5.04 -5.66
C THR A 186 -10.29 -4.88 -7.09
N LEU A 187 -9.57 -4.11 -7.91
CA LEU A 187 -9.92 -3.75 -9.29
C LEU A 187 -8.88 -4.23 -10.31
N GLU A 188 -8.05 -5.23 -9.99
CA GLU A 188 -7.02 -5.75 -10.90
C GLU A 188 -7.56 -6.05 -12.32
N ASP A 189 -8.75 -6.67 -12.41
CA ASP A 189 -9.40 -7.02 -13.67
C ASP A 189 -10.27 -5.88 -14.27
N LYS A 190 -10.26 -4.71 -13.63
CA LYS A 190 -11.14 -3.57 -13.93
C LYS A 190 -10.37 -2.25 -14.11
N GLY A 191 -9.07 -2.32 -14.38
CA GLY A 191 -8.22 -1.13 -14.60
C GLY A 191 -7.73 -0.45 -13.31
N GLY A 192 -7.79 -1.13 -12.17
CA GLY A 192 -7.12 -0.71 -10.96
C GLY A 192 -5.64 -1.08 -11.00
N GLU A 193 -4.78 -0.16 -10.58
CA GLU A 193 -3.35 -0.38 -10.50
C GLU A 193 -2.73 0.12 -9.20
N ILE A 194 -1.88 -0.70 -8.59
CA ILE A 194 -0.90 -0.23 -7.61
C ILE A 194 0.49 -0.52 -8.15
N ASN A 195 1.32 0.52 -8.29
CA ASN A 195 2.69 0.41 -8.76
C ASN A 195 3.66 0.86 -7.66
N MET A 196 4.78 0.15 -7.52
CA MET A 196 5.81 0.47 -6.54
C MET A 196 7.19 0.55 -7.19
N THR A 197 7.91 1.64 -6.95
CA THR A 197 9.30 1.83 -7.40
C THR A 197 10.21 1.94 -6.20
N PHE A 198 11.18 1.04 -6.10
CA PHE A 198 12.20 1.02 -5.06
C PHE A 198 13.51 1.60 -5.59
N ASP A 199 14.03 2.60 -4.88
CA ASP A 199 15.36 3.19 -5.11
C ASP A 199 16.03 3.59 -3.79
N GLY A 200 16.14 2.62 -2.87
CA GLY A 200 16.75 2.86 -1.56
C GLY A 200 15.82 2.70 -0.37
N GLY A 201 14.52 2.51 -0.57
CA GLY A 201 13.52 2.49 0.50
C GLY A 201 13.18 1.11 1.04
N MET A 202 12.21 1.09 1.96
CA MET A 202 11.74 -0.12 2.65
C MET A 202 10.22 -0.19 2.68
N TRP A 203 9.70 -1.41 2.57
CA TRP A 203 8.29 -1.72 2.79
C TRP A 203 8.14 -2.71 3.94
N SER A 204 7.52 -2.29 5.04
CA SER A 204 7.03 -3.18 6.10
C SER A 204 5.63 -3.65 5.71
N HIS A 205 5.54 -4.85 5.14
CA HIS A 205 4.28 -5.42 4.71
C HIS A 205 3.57 -6.06 5.90
N ASP A 206 2.62 -5.32 6.47
CA ASP A 206 1.73 -5.79 7.53
C ASP A 206 0.39 -5.06 7.46
N TYR A 207 -0.66 -5.68 7.97
CA TYR A 207 -1.99 -5.11 8.00
C TYR A 207 -2.07 -4.02 9.07
N MET A 208 -2.33 -2.78 8.65
CA MET A 208 -2.34 -1.60 9.52
C MET A 208 -3.75 -1.08 9.85
N GLY A 209 -4.79 -1.66 9.26
CA GLY A 209 -6.18 -1.33 9.55
C GLY A 209 -6.83 -0.38 8.54
N GLY A 210 -8.16 -0.29 8.60
CA GLY A 210 -8.96 0.68 7.85
C GLY A 210 -9.66 0.13 6.61
N LEU A 211 -9.31 -1.09 6.19
CA LEU A 211 -9.92 -1.77 5.05
C LEU A 211 -11.35 -2.27 5.34
N GLU A 212 -11.70 -2.48 6.61
CA GLU A 212 -13.01 -2.98 7.04
C GLU A 212 -14.13 -1.98 6.72
N SER A 213 -13.83 -0.68 6.75
CA SER A 213 -14.76 0.39 6.35
C SER A 213 -15.19 0.26 4.88
N PHE A 214 -14.42 -0.47 4.07
CA PHE A 214 -14.71 -0.81 2.68
C PHE A 214 -15.26 -2.23 2.49
N LYS A 215 -15.60 -2.94 3.57
CA LYS A 215 -16.03 -4.36 3.52
C LYS A 215 -14.98 -5.25 2.87
N ILE A 216 -13.72 -5.03 3.24
CA ILE A 216 -12.57 -5.86 2.88
C ILE A 216 -12.03 -6.45 4.18
N ASP A 217 -11.81 -7.76 4.21
CA ASP A 217 -11.14 -8.40 5.34
C ASP A 217 -9.63 -8.17 5.20
N GLY A 218 -9.14 -7.11 5.84
CA GLY A 218 -7.74 -6.71 5.76
C GLY A 218 -6.77 -7.75 6.33
N LYS A 219 -7.24 -8.74 7.11
CA LYS A 219 -6.37 -9.79 7.66
C LYS A 219 -6.06 -10.89 6.64
N THR A 220 -6.96 -11.12 5.69
CA THR A 220 -6.84 -12.23 4.72
C THR A 220 -6.58 -11.76 3.31
N GLU A 221 -7.07 -10.57 2.93
CA GLU A 221 -6.89 -10.03 1.58
C GLU A 221 -5.41 -9.96 1.20
N ARG A 222 -5.00 -10.23 -0.03
CA ARG A 222 -3.57 -10.11 -0.39
C ARG A 222 -3.18 -8.66 -0.72
N SER A 223 -1.88 -8.36 -0.68
CA SER A 223 -1.37 -7.21 -1.41
C SER A 223 -1.22 -7.55 -2.89
N SER A 224 -1.52 -6.58 -3.73
CA SER A 224 -1.74 -6.72 -5.17
C SER A 224 -1.02 -5.62 -5.92
N ILE A 225 0.17 -5.94 -6.44
CA ILE A 225 1.05 -4.98 -7.11
C ILE A 225 1.03 -5.26 -8.61
N ASN A 226 0.70 -4.24 -9.40
CA ASN A 226 0.69 -4.31 -10.86
C ASN A 226 2.12 -4.32 -11.40
N ASN A 227 2.92 -3.31 -11.05
CA ASN A 227 4.33 -3.25 -11.40
C ASN A 227 5.16 -2.99 -10.14
N LEU A 228 6.14 -3.86 -9.87
CA LEU A 228 7.15 -3.66 -8.84
C LEU A 228 8.50 -3.45 -9.53
N THR A 229 9.02 -2.24 -9.44
CA THR A 229 10.36 -1.89 -9.92
C THR A 229 11.33 -1.98 -8.75
N GLY A 230 12.26 -2.92 -8.82
CA GLY A 230 13.34 -3.11 -7.87
C GLY A 230 14.61 -2.36 -8.26
N THR A 231 15.69 -2.64 -7.55
CA THR A 231 17.01 -2.08 -7.85
C THR A 231 17.65 -2.76 -9.06
N ARG A 232 18.65 -2.13 -9.67
CA ARG A 232 19.36 -2.70 -10.83
C ARG A 232 20.20 -3.94 -10.50
N THR A 233 20.64 -4.07 -9.26
CA THR A 233 21.42 -5.23 -8.79
C THR A 233 20.89 -5.72 -7.45
N ARG A 234 21.28 -6.93 -7.08
CA ARG A 234 20.96 -7.55 -5.79
C ARG A 234 21.44 -6.73 -4.60
N GLU A 235 22.62 -6.12 -4.72
CA GLU A 235 23.29 -5.34 -3.67
C GLU A 235 22.62 -3.99 -3.44
N GLY A 236 21.76 -3.55 -4.36
CA GLY A 236 20.94 -2.38 -4.20
C GLY A 236 20.13 -2.45 -2.91
N PHE A 237 20.23 -1.40 -2.09
CA PHE A 237 19.47 -1.35 -0.86
C PHE A 237 17.99 -1.13 -1.22
N SER A 238 17.17 -2.16 -1.13
CA SER A 238 15.71 -2.10 -1.17
C SER A 238 15.16 -3.37 -0.57
N ARG A 239 14.22 -3.23 0.38
CA ARG A 239 13.81 -4.33 1.25
C ARG A 239 12.30 -4.33 1.46
N ILE A 240 11.73 -5.52 1.43
CA ILE A 240 10.37 -5.79 1.88
C ILE A 240 10.49 -6.67 3.12
N ALA A 241 9.99 -6.22 4.26
CA ALA A 241 9.74 -7.10 5.40
C ALA A 241 8.36 -7.74 5.19
N GLN A 242 8.33 -9.06 4.99
CA GLN A 242 7.11 -9.82 4.78
C GLN A 242 6.66 -10.41 6.12
N ASP A 243 5.87 -9.63 6.84
CA ASP A 243 5.42 -9.98 8.19
C ASP A 243 3.92 -10.28 8.26
N SER A 244 3.14 -9.73 7.31
CA SER A 244 1.73 -10.06 7.17
C SER A 244 1.57 -11.54 6.89
N ARG A 245 0.50 -12.15 7.42
CA ARG A 245 0.08 -13.50 7.00
C ARG A 245 -0.47 -13.53 5.58
N SER A 246 -0.79 -12.37 5.01
CA SER A 246 -1.29 -12.24 3.65
C SER A 246 -0.16 -12.26 2.63
N ASP A 247 -0.44 -12.81 1.46
CA ASP A 247 0.52 -12.87 0.36
C ASP A 247 0.77 -11.47 -0.24
N ILE A 248 1.95 -11.30 -0.83
CA ILE A 248 2.22 -10.23 -1.81
C ILE A 248 2.22 -10.89 -3.18
N HIS A 249 1.35 -10.40 -4.05
CA HIS A 249 1.33 -10.81 -5.46
C HIS A 249 1.78 -9.65 -6.33
N VAL A 250 2.71 -9.94 -7.24
CA VAL A 250 3.31 -8.99 -8.16
C VAL A 250 3.04 -9.46 -9.58
N ASN A 251 2.25 -8.70 -10.33
CA ASN A 251 1.94 -9.02 -11.72
C ASN A 251 3.19 -8.93 -12.62
N LYS A 252 3.99 -7.88 -12.45
CA LYS A 252 5.25 -7.70 -13.17
C LYS A 252 6.36 -7.19 -12.25
N LEU A 253 7.45 -7.93 -12.17
CA LEU A 253 8.69 -7.50 -11.52
C LEU A 253 9.69 -6.99 -12.58
N ASP A 254 10.31 -5.84 -12.33
CA ASP A 254 11.45 -5.34 -13.10
C ASP A 254 12.61 -4.99 -12.16
N GLY A 255 13.69 -5.76 -12.23
CA GLY A 255 14.88 -5.58 -11.40
C GLY A 255 14.97 -6.54 -10.21
N HIS A 256 15.70 -6.13 -9.18
CA HIS A 256 16.03 -6.95 -8.01
C HIS A 256 15.31 -6.47 -6.75
N ILE A 257 14.75 -7.40 -5.99
CA ILE A 257 14.12 -7.10 -4.70
C ILE A 257 14.57 -8.07 -3.61
N ASN A 258 14.82 -7.55 -2.41
CA ASN A 258 15.12 -8.35 -1.23
C ASN A 258 13.86 -8.48 -0.37
N VAL A 259 13.46 -9.70 -0.04
CA VAL A 259 12.27 -9.99 0.79
C VAL A 259 12.74 -10.70 2.05
N ILE A 260 12.38 -10.17 3.22
CA ILE A 260 12.89 -10.59 4.52
C ILE A 260 11.73 -11.13 5.36
N TYR A 261 11.87 -12.34 5.85
CA TYR A 261 11.01 -12.96 6.84
C TYR A 261 11.71 -12.86 8.20
N ASP A 262 11.23 -11.97 9.06
CA ASP A 262 11.84 -11.70 10.36
C ASP A 262 11.17 -12.55 11.46
N MET A 263 11.97 -13.39 12.10
CA MET A 263 11.59 -14.30 13.18
C MET A 263 12.39 -14.01 14.46
N SER A 264 12.88 -12.78 14.62
CA SER A 264 13.63 -12.37 15.80
C SER A 264 12.73 -12.26 17.04
N ASP A 265 13.32 -12.28 18.24
CA ASP A 265 12.60 -12.25 19.52
C ASP A 265 12.06 -10.84 19.87
N SER A 266 12.52 -9.81 19.15
CA SER A 266 12.05 -8.43 19.25
C SER A 266 10.99 -8.09 18.18
N THR A 267 10.31 -6.96 18.36
CA THR A 267 9.67 -6.26 17.24
C THR A 267 10.74 -6.00 16.19
N GLY A 268 10.78 -6.78 15.11
CA GLY A 268 11.75 -6.61 14.03
C GLY A 268 11.57 -5.28 13.29
N LEU A 269 11.53 -5.30 11.96
CA LEU A 269 11.05 -4.14 11.18
C LEU A 269 9.56 -3.79 11.46
N ASN A 270 8.85 -4.70 12.14
CA ASN A 270 7.48 -4.53 12.58
C ASN A 270 7.34 -4.27 14.09
N PHE A 271 6.86 -3.07 14.43
CA PHE A 271 6.68 -2.56 15.80
C PHE A 271 5.68 -3.34 16.68
N ALA A 272 4.96 -4.34 16.14
CA ALA A 272 3.87 -5.02 16.84
C ALA A 272 4.00 -6.57 16.90
N LYS A 273 4.98 -7.18 16.23
CA LYS A 273 5.14 -8.64 16.21
C LYS A 273 5.77 -9.12 17.52
N GLN A 274 5.14 -10.10 18.19
CA GLN A 274 5.77 -10.81 19.31
C GLN A 274 6.95 -11.64 18.79
N GLY A 275 8.02 -11.68 19.57
CA GLY A 275 9.20 -12.47 19.26
C GLY A 275 8.90 -13.92 18.92
N SER A 276 9.52 -14.43 17.85
CA SER A 276 9.34 -15.81 17.41
C SER A 276 10.42 -16.71 18.00
N LYS A 277 10.01 -17.69 18.82
CA LYS A 277 10.91 -18.73 19.38
C LYS A 277 11.03 -19.96 18.49
N LYS A 278 10.83 -19.77 17.19
CA LYS A 278 10.78 -20.84 16.21
C LYS A 278 12.16 -21.18 15.68
N ASN A 279 12.40 -22.46 15.40
CA ASN A 279 13.71 -22.96 14.98
C ASN A 279 13.86 -23.01 13.46
N GLY A 280 12.77 -22.81 12.71
CA GLY A 280 12.76 -22.75 11.25
C GLY A 280 12.80 -24.13 10.58
N LEU A 281 12.77 -25.22 11.35
CA LEU A 281 12.86 -26.59 10.83
C LEU A 281 11.52 -27.06 10.25
N ASP A 282 10.40 -26.55 10.76
CA ASP A 282 9.07 -26.80 10.23
C ASP A 282 8.66 -25.72 9.22
N PRO A 283 7.94 -26.05 8.13
CA PRO A 283 7.47 -25.05 7.16
C PRO A 283 6.66 -23.91 7.77
N ALA A 284 5.88 -24.22 8.82
CA ALA A 284 5.05 -23.25 9.54
C ALA A 284 5.85 -22.29 10.43
N ASP A 285 7.12 -22.58 10.69
CA ASP A 285 7.99 -21.72 11.50
C ASP A 285 8.40 -20.46 10.75
N ILE A 286 8.50 -20.52 9.41
CA ILE A 286 8.69 -19.32 8.57
C ILE A 286 7.35 -18.59 8.46
N GLU A 287 7.08 -17.73 9.43
CA GLU A 287 5.84 -16.94 9.49
C GLU A 287 5.83 -15.84 8.42
N GLY A 288 4.64 -15.56 7.89
CA GLY A 288 4.43 -14.58 6.81
C GLY A 288 3.80 -15.23 5.58
N GLY A 289 3.10 -14.42 4.78
CA GLY A 289 2.52 -14.82 3.50
C GLY A 289 3.58 -15.02 2.43
N ASN A 290 3.17 -15.56 1.29
CA ASN A 290 4.05 -15.83 0.16
C ASN A 290 4.42 -14.55 -0.59
N PHE A 291 5.51 -14.58 -1.33
CA PHE A 291 5.86 -13.60 -2.35
C PHE A 291 5.73 -14.25 -3.73
N ILE A 292 4.74 -13.81 -4.49
CA ILE A 292 4.32 -14.43 -5.74
C ILE A 292 4.59 -13.45 -6.87
N VAL A 293 5.38 -13.85 -7.85
CA VAL A 293 5.63 -13.09 -9.08
C VAL A 293 4.94 -13.79 -10.24
N LYS A 294 4.08 -13.09 -10.95
CA LYS A 294 3.43 -13.64 -12.15
C LYS A 294 4.37 -13.64 -13.35
N SER A 295 4.97 -12.49 -13.65
CA SER A 295 5.91 -12.27 -14.77
C SER A 295 7.06 -11.35 -14.35
N ALA A 296 8.19 -11.42 -15.05
CA ALA A 296 9.36 -10.62 -14.78
C ALA A 296 10.05 -10.12 -16.06
N ALA A 297 10.66 -8.94 -15.98
CA ALA A 297 11.60 -8.46 -16.99
C ALA A 297 12.88 -9.31 -16.98
N ALA A 298 13.52 -9.46 -18.14
CA ALA A 298 14.74 -10.25 -18.27
C ALA A 298 15.84 -9.77 -17.30
N GLY A 299 16.45 -10.71 -16.57
CA GLY A 299 17.51 -10.40 -15.61
C GLY A 299 17.00 -9.98 -14.23
N SER A 300 15.69 -10.06 -13.96
CA SER A 300 15.13 -9.75 -12.64
C SER A 300 15.53 -10.80 -11.59
N GLY A 301 15.48 -10.41 -10.31
CA GLY A 301 15.87 -11.26 -9.21
C GLY A 301 15.04 -11.06 -7.94
N VAL A 302 14.65 -12.16 -7.31
CA VAL A 302 14.09 -12.15 -5.95
C VAL A 302 15.07 -12.81 -4.99
N HIS A 303 15.38 -12.12 -3.91
CA HIS A 303 16.32 -12.58 -2.90
C HIS A 303 15.61 -12.67 -1.55
N GLY A 304 15.25 -13.89 -1.16
CA GLY A 304 14.64 -14.18 0.13
C GLY A 304 15.68 -14.26 1.25
N TYR A 305 15.34 -13.71 2.41
CA TYR A 305 16.12 -13.83 3.63
C TYR A 305 15.22 -14.26 4.78
N VAL A 306 15.73 -15.15 5.62
CA VAL A 306 15.17 -15.40 6.95
C VAL A 306 16.17 -14.95 7.99
N THR A 307 15.71 -14.26 9.02
CA THR A 307 16.50 -13.89 10.20
C THR A 307 15.74 -14.30 11.45
N GLY A 308 16.44 -14.65 12.53
CA GLY A 308 15.81 -14.98 13.80
C GLY A 308 16.82 -15.44 14.84
N ASP A 309 16.51 -15.16 16.10
CA ASP A 309 17.41 -15.45 17.23
C ASP A 309 17.45 -16.93 17.59
N HIS A 310 16.45 -17.69 17.15
CA HIS A 310 16.22 -19.09 17.52
C HIS A 310 16.36 -20.09 16.37
N LEU A 311 16.78 -19.63 15.19
CA LEU A 311 17.05 -20.52 14.05
C LEU A 311 18.06 -21.59 14.42
N ASP A 312 17.69 -22.86 14.24
CA ASP A 312 18.59 -23.98 14.50
C ASP A 312 19.55 -24.15 13.32
N THR A 313 20.66 -23.42 13.34
CA THR A 313 21.75 -23.58 12.35
C THR A 313 22.87 -24.49 12.86
N SER A 314 22.58 -25.41 13.79
CA SER A 314 23.60 -26.25 14.44
C SER A 314 24.19 -27.33 13.52
N SER A 315 23.55 -27.62 12.39
CA SER A 315 24.03 -28.58 11.39
C SER A 315 23.69 -28.12 9.97
N GLU A 316 24.46 -28.61 8.99
CA GLU A 316 24.19 -28.36 7.56
C GLU A 316 22.81 -28.86 7.13
N SER A 317 22.36 -30.00 7.68
CA SER A 317 21.02 -30.54 7.43
C SER A 317 19.93 -29.57 7.88
N ASN A 318 20.07 -28.99 9.08
CA ASN A 318 19.12 -28.02 9.59
C ASN A 318 19.13 -26.71 8.79
N VAL A 319 20.32 -26.21 8.43
CA VAL A 319 20.46 -25.05 7.54
C VAL A 319 19.72 -25.29 6.21
N ASN A 320 19.91 -26.45 5.59
CA ASN A 320 19.24 -26.78 4.33
C ASN A 320 17.72 -26.84 4.49
N LYS A 321 17.19 -27.42 5.58
CA LYS A 321 15.76 -27.41 5.88
C LYS A 321 15.19 -26.00 6.03
N ILE A 322 15.88 -25.12 6.75
CA ILE A 322 15.47 -23.72 6.90
C ILE A 322 15.42 -23.01 5.53
N LEU A 323 16.45 -23.20 4.70
CA LEU A 323 16.49 -22.64 3.35
C LEU A 323 15.39 -23.21 2.45
N ASP A 324 15.06 -24.50 2.57
CA ASP A 324 13.96 -25.15 1.84
C ASP A 324 12.59 -24.60 2.26
N ASN A 325 12.37 -24.45 3.56
CA ASN A 325 11.14 -23.86 4.09
C ASN A 325 10.97 -22.41 3.63
N LEU A 326 12.06 -21.63 3.60
CA LEU A 326 12.04 -20.27 3.05
C LEU A 326 11.80 -20.27 1.54
N ALA A 327 12.38 -21.21 0.79
CA ALA A 327 12.18 -21.32 -0.66
C ALA A 327 10.71 -21.54 -1.03
N HIS A 328 9.96 -22.31 -0.23
CA HIS A 328 8.52 -22.53 -0.43
C HIS A 328 7.63 -21.31 -0.20
N LYS A 329 8.20 -20.16 0.15
CA LYS A 329 7.48 -18.87 0.21
C LYS A 329 7.51 -18.10 -1.10
N PHE A 330 8.29 -18.54 -2.10
CA PHE A 330 8.49 -17.82 -3.36
C PHE A 330 7.93 -18.59 -4.54
N TYR A 331 7.11 -17.91 -5.35
CA TYR A 331 6.44 -18.52 -6.51
C TYR A 331 6.65 -17.67 -7.76
N TYR A 332 6.85 -18.33 -8.90
CA TYR A 332 6.95 -17.70 -10.21
C TYR A 332 5.94 -18.32 -11.19
N GLU A 333 4.79 -17.67 -11.38
CA GLU A 333 3.64 -18.30 -12.06
C GLU A 333 3.92 -18.60 -13.53
N ASN A 334 4.55 -17.69 -14.28
CA ASN A 334 4.81 -17.90 -15.70
C ASN A 334 5.99 -18.85 -15.96
N TYR A 335 6.66 -19.37 -14.93
CA TYR A 335 7.69 -20.40 -15.11
C TYR A 335 7.12 -21.64 -15.80
N VAL A 336 5.93 -22.10 -15.39
CA VAL A 336 5.26 -23.26 -16.01
C VAL A 336 4.80 -22.97 -17.44
N LYS A 337 4.78 -21.70 -17.85
CA LYS A 337 4.48 -21.25 -19.22
C LYS A 337 5.75 -21.00 -20.06
N GLY A 338 6.93 -21.32 -19.53
CA GLY A 338 8.21 -21.20 -20.24
C GLY A 338 8.98 -19.89 -20.00
N GLU A 339 8.48 -18.97 -19.19
CA GLU A 339 9.20 -17.74 -18.85
C GLU A 339 10.42 -18.07 -17.96
N ARG A 340 11.59 -17.48 -18.25
CA ARG A 340 12.87 -17.74 -17.55
C ARG A 340 13.58 -16.44 -17.16
N ASN A 341 12.83 -15.36 -17.03
CA ASN A 341 13.35 -14.02 -16.83
C ASN A 341 13.72 -13.74 -15.37
N LEU A 342 13.20 -14.55 -14.44
CA LEU A 342 13.37 -14.40 -13.01
C LEU A 342 14.40 -15.39 -12.46
N SER A 343 15.36 -14.88 -11.71
CA SER A 343 16.24 -15.67 -10.85
C SER A 343 15.83 -15.54 -9.38
N GLY A 344 16.12 -16.57 -8.58
CA GLY A 344 15.74 -16.60 -7.18
C GLY A 344 16.86 -17.12 -6.28
N THR A 345 17.00 -16.55 -5.09
CA THR A 345 17.92 -17.07 -4.07
C THR A 345 17.33 -16.92 -2.69
N VAL A 346 17.62 -17.84 -1.79
CA VAL A 346 17.28 -17.77 -0.37
C VAL A 346 18.54 -17.81 0.50
N SER A 347 18.52 -17.07 1.59
CA SER A 347 19.65 -16.95 2.51
C SER A 347 19.18 -16.88 3.96
N ILE A 348 20.02 -17.35 4.87
CA ILE A 348 19.86 -17.04 6.30
C ILE A 348 20.64 -15.75 6.56
N ALA A 349 20.04 -14.79 7.26
CA ALA A 349 20.73 -13.60 7.74
C ALA A 349 20.97 -13.73 9.25
N SER A 350 22.14 -13.28 9.71
CA SER A 350 22.45 -13.18 11.13
C SER A 350 22.60 -11.71 11.49
N LYS A 351 21.77 -11.21 12.42
CA LYS A 351 21.84 -9.83 12.95
C LYS A 351 21.90 -8.74 11.87
N GLY A 352 21.12 -8.90 10.79
CA GLY A 352 21.05 -7.91 9.71
C GLY A 352 22.18 -7.97 8.68
N ILE A 353 23.10 -8.93 8.77
CA ILE A 353 24.13 -9.23 7.77
C ILE A 353 23.78 -10.54 7.08
N VAL A 354 23.89 -10.58 5.74
CA VAL A 354 23.72 -11.81 4.96
C VAL A 354 24.76 -12.81 5.43
N SER A 355 24.32 -13.96 5.98
CA SER A 355 25.26 -15.02 6.37
C SER A 355 25.81 -15.73 5.13
N SER A 356 26.85 -16.54 5.29
CA SER A 356 27.42 -17.37 4.23
C SER A 356 26.46 -18.44 3.70
N TYR A 357 25.32 -18.69 4.34
CA TYR A 357 24.34 -19.69 3.91
C TYR A 357 23.41 -19.12 2.84
N LYS A 358 23.57 -19.60 1.60
CA LYS A 358 22.77 -19.21 0.44
C LYS A 358 22.44 -20.44 -0.41
N LYS A 359 21.20 -20.53 -0.87
CA LYS A 359 20.73 -21.52 -1.83
C LYS A 359 20.06 -20.81 -3.02
N ALA A 360 20.35 -21.26 -4.23
CA ALA A 360 19.61 -20.81 -5.40
C ALA A 360 18.22 -21.45 -5.41
N LEU A 361 17.20 -20.69 -5.77
CA LEU A 361 15.88 -21.25 -6.03
C LEU A 361 15.98 -22.01 -7.35
N THR A 362 15.94 -23.33 -7.26
CA THR A 362 15.79 -24.18 -8.44
C THR A 362 14.33 -24.10 -8.85
N THR A 363 14.10 -23.55 -10.03
CA THR A 363 12.79 -23.35 -10.62
C THR A 363 12.21 -24.62 -11.21
#